data_AF-A0A3N5G208-F1
#
_entry.id   AF-A0A3N5G208-F1
#
_cell.length_a   1.000
_cell.length_b   1.000
_cell.length_c   1.000
_cell.angle_alpha   90.00
_cell.angle_beta   90.00
_cell.angle_gamma   90.00
#
_symmetry.space_group_name_H-M   'P 1'
#
loop_
_entity.id
_entity.type
_entity.pdbx_description
1 polymer ?
#
loop_
_entity_poly.entity_id
_entity_poly.type
_entity_poly.pdbx_seq_one_letter_code
_entity_poly.pdbx_strand_id
1 'polypeptide(L)'
;MFKIPLGKYDDVYWTLKSPGFRENLRLQEVSMQKIRKSTLSFLAALLILASFLIPASQAGAAANASVTLKPAQMVRLSGSSKGKVTNLHVQDQTGIQNSSAKYVTFLTPGKIYKGYRVYNLPAEISLSSLVSFTVRVNYRGPLSASQNWSWWLYDWNVKSYVKIGDNARVRSSRWTTLNFPAQNASRFISPARQIRLLTQSNNANGDARIDYEAITVGYSTITSGPLLAGCPMYPTDNIWNARVDSLPVHAYSAAWINSIGPSTGFHMDFGSGTWAGGPIGIPYNIVAKSQPKKSVSFYYPDESDRGPYPIPANPRREYGSDHHILIVDKDNCYLYEIYDASKNANGSWSAGSGAIWNLNSNALRPDTWTSADAAGLPILPGLVRYEEVASGEIRHAIRFTAASTAGYIWPARHQTSDPDLPNTPPMGARFRLKSTFDISRYPADMQVILRAMQQYGIILADNGADWYISGAPDERWNNDTLHLLDDITGSDFEAVDVSGLMVDPNSGQVKP
;
A
#
# COMPACT_ATOMS: atom_id res chain seq x y z
N MET A 1 -39.13 -3.37 8.91
CA MET A 1 -39.50 -1.95 8.69
C MET A 1 -38.69 -1.12 9.68
N PHE A 2 -37.42 -0.83 9.36
CA PHE A 2 -36.49 -0.15 10.24
C PHE A 2 -36.30 1.29 9.77
N LYS A 3 -36.77 2.26 10.56
CA LYS A 3 -36.32 3.66 10.52
C LYS A 3 -35.27 3.82 11.62
N ILE A 4 -34.05 4.14 11.24
CA ILE A 4 -33.01 4.66 12.15
C ILE A 4 -33.30 6.16 12.31
N PRO A 5 -33.49 6.70 13.53
CA PRO A 5 -33.82 8.11 13.71
C PRO A 5 -32.55 8.97 13.66
N LEU A 6 -32.56 9.97 12.78
CA LEU A 6 -31.66 11.13 12.86
C LEU A 6 -32.03 11.95 14.10
N GLY A 7 -31.13 12.01 15.07
CA GLY A 7 -31.31 12.81 16.28
C GLY A 7 -31.17 14.31 15.99
N LYS A 8 -32.25 15.06 16.27
CA LYS A 8 -32.19 16.46 16.67
C LYS A 8 -32.91 16.61 18.00
N TYR A 9 -32.31 17.41 18.87
CA TYR A 9 -32.77 17.79 20.21
C TYR A 9 -34.25 18.24 20.24
N ASP A 10 -35.01 17.75 21.22
CA ASP A 10 -35.62 18.59 22.27
C ASP A 10 -36.36 17.73 23.30
N ASP A 11 -36.28 18.16 24.56
CA ASP A 11 -36.96 17.61 25.73
C ASP A 11 -38.50 17.56 25.54
N VAL A 12 -39.15 16.56 26.14
CA VAL A 12 -40.37 16.66 26.98
C VAL A 12 -40.86 15.24 27.31
N TYR A 13 -40.98 14.99 28.62
CA TYR A 13 -41.60 13.80 29.23
C TYR A 13 -43.00 13.52 28.70
N TRP A 14 -43.35 12.24 28.44
CA TRP A 14 -44.63 11.64 28.86
C TRP A 14 -44.53 10.11 28.99
N THR A 15 -44.90 9.63 30.16
CA THR A 15 -45.17 8.24 30.55
C THR A 15 -46.50 7.77 29.95
N LEU A 16 -46.58 6.53 29.45
CA LEU A 16 -47.81 5.71 29.50
C LEU A 16 -47.53 4.21 29.37
N LYS A 17 -48.22 3.47 30.25
CA LYS A 17 -48.11 2.04 30.55
C LYS A 17 -48.90 1.15 29.57
N SER A 18 -48.26 0.03 29.19
CA SER A 18 -48.77 -1.37 29.25
C SER A 18 -49.67 -1.92 28.10
N PRO A 19 -49.97 -3.24 28.03
CA PRO A 19 -49.02 -4.36 27.86
C PRO A 19 -49.50 -5.48 26.89
N GLY A 20 -48.56 -6.34 26.47
CA GLY A 20 -48.73 -7.80 26.44
C GLY A 20 -49.53 -8.47 25.31
N PHE A 21 -48.84 -9.31 24.53
CA PHE A 21 -49.42 -10.55 24.00
C PHE A 21 -48.37 -11.67 23.95
N ARG A 22 -48.83 -12.87 24.29
CA ARG A 22 -48.08 -14.09 24.65
C ARG A 22 -48.11 -15.13 23.52
N GLU A 23 -47.13 -16.04 23.60
CA GLU A 23 -47.18 -17.47 23.20
C GLU A 23 -47.24 -17.77 21.69
N ASN A 24 -46.71 -18.85 21.12
CA ASN A 24 -46.02 -20.09 21.53
C ASN A 24 -45.41 -20.67 20.22
N LEU A 25 -44.32 -21.43 20.27
CA LEU A 25 -44.19 -22.71 19.53
C LEU A 25 -42.90 -23.45 19.90
N ARG A 26 -42.99 -24.77 19.75
CA ARG A 26 -42.35 -25.84 20.52
C ARG A 26 -41.40 -26.65 19.62
N LEU A 27 -40.37 -27.24 20.25
CA LEU A 27 -39.72 -28.53 19.96
C LEU A 27 -38.88 -28.67 18.67
N GLN A 28 -37.60 -29.06 18.77
CA GLN A 28 -37.15 -30.46 18.88
C GLN A 28 -35.60 -30.55 18.99
N GLU A 29 -35.13 -31.30 19.99
CA GLU A 29 -33.78 -31.87 20.06
C GLU A 29 -33.76 -33.23 19.35
N VAL A 30 -32.68 -33.57 18.63
CA VAL A 30 -32.29 -34.95 18.32
C VAL A 30 -30.76 -35.08 18.42
N SER A 31 -30.33 -36.18 19.05
CA SER A 31 -28.98 -36.46 19.52
C SER A 31 -28.17 -37.45 18.67
N MET A 32 -26.84 -37.38 18.83
CA MET A 32 -25.85 -38.47 19.04
C MET A 32 -25.40 -39.47 17.94
N GLN A 33 -24.09 -39.38 17.67
CA GLN A 33 -23.00 -40.37 17.83
C GLN A 33 -23.00 -41.78 17.15
N LYS A 34 -21.86 -41.98 16.44
CA LYS A 34 -20.90 -43.13 16.43
C LYS A 34 -21.30 -44.51 15.89
N ILE A 35 -20.50 -45.00 14.93
CA ILE A 35 -20.15 -46.42 14.76
C ILE A 35 -18.63 -46.58 14.50
N ARG A 36 -18.07 -47.68 15.01
CA ARG A 36 -16.65 -48.05 15.21
C ARG A 36 -16.17 -49.13 14.22
N LYS A 37 -14.85 -49.09 13.92
CA LYS A 37 -13.80 -50.16 13.87
C LYS A 37 -13.86 -51.38 12.91
N SER A 38 -12.71 -51.66 12.26
CA SER A 38 -11.94 -52.94 12.25
C SER A 38 -10.58 -52.69 11.53
N THR A 39 -9.38 -52.77 12.16
CA THR A 39 -8.46 -53.89 12.52
C THR A 39 -7.95 -54.77 11.38
N LEU A 40 -6.62 -54.75 11.12
CA LEU A 40 -5.76 -55.95 11.07
C LEU A 40 -4.26 -55.58 11.19
N SER A 41 -3.51 -56.44 11.89
CA SER A 41 -2.12 -56.30 12.34
C SER A 41 -1.12 -56.98 11.39
N PHE A 42 0.15 -56.52 11.33
CA PHE A 42 1.33 -57.40 11.23
C PHE A 42 2.61 -56.67 11.73
N LEU A 43 3.42 -57.41 12.51
CA LEU A 43 4.68 -57.00 13.12
C LEU A 43 5.81 -56.85 12.07
N ALA A 44 6.68 -55.86 12.25
CA ALA A 44 8.14 -56.03 12.19
C ALA A 44 8.84 -54.81 12.81
N ALA A 45 9.64 -55.05 13.84
CA ALA A 45 10.45 -54.05 14.51
C ALA A 45 11.68 -53.68 13.66
N LEU A 46 11.91 -52.38 13.45
CA LEU A 46 13.23 -51.84 13.13
C LEU A 46 13.37 -50.47 13.82
N LEU A 47 14.36 -50.34 14.70
CA LEU A 47 14.79 -49.06 15.27
C LEU A 47 15.28 -48.15 14.13
N ILE A 48 14.57 -47.05 13.87
CA ILE A 48 15.15 -45.86 13.25
C ILE A 48 14.56 -44.64 13.97
N LEU A 49 15.43 -43.87 14.64
CA LEU A 49 15.13 -42.49 15.03
C LEU A 49 14.81 -41.70 13.76
N ALA A 50 13.53 -41.58 13.42
CA ALA A 50 13.05 -40.58 12.49
C ALA A 50 12.74 -39.32 13.28
N SER A 51 13.75 -38.46 13.39
CA SER A 51 13.57 -37.04 13.66
C SER A 51 12.43 -36.55 12.78
N PHE A 52 11.33 -36.10 13.38
CA PHE A 52 10.36 -35.27 12.67
C PHE A 52 11.08 -33.98 12.28
N LEU A 53 11.70 -33.98 11.10
CA LEU A 53 11.96 -32.78 10.35
C LEU A 53 10.59 -32.20 10.01
N ILE A 54 10.09 -31.35 10.91
CA ILE A 54 9.20 -30.26 10.53
C ILE A 54 9.88 -29.64 9.30
N PRO A 55 9.24 -29.57 8.12
CA PRO A 55 9.80 -28.74 7.08
C PRO A 55 9.78 -27.34 7.68
N ALA A 56 10.96 -26.85 8.07
CA ALA A 56 11.16 -25.45 8.32
C ALA A 56 10.54 -24.76 7.10
N SER A 57 9.48 -23.99 7.34
CA SER A 57 8.97 -23.06 6.35
C SER A 57 10.21 -22.39 5.78
N GLN A 58 10.48 -22.59 4.49
CA GLN A 58 11.48 -21.80 3.82
C GLN A 58 10.97 -20.37 3.96
N ALA A 59 11.48 -19.65 4.96
CA ALA A 59 11.58 -18.22 4.91
C ALA A 59 12.41 -17.98 3.65
N GLY A 60 11.73 -17.73 2.53
CA GLY A 60 12.38 -17.43 1.27
C GLY A 60 13.37 -16.33 1.56
N ALA A 61 14.66 -16.63 1.41
CA ALA A 61 15.70 -15.63 1.52
C ALA A 61 15.30 -14.47 0.59
N ALA A 62 15.32 -13.23 1.09
CA ALA A 62 15.01 -12.06 0.30
C ALA A 62 15.88 -12.06 -0.97
N ALA A 63 15.28 -12.44 -2.10
CA ALA A 63 15.99 -12.49 -3.37
C ALA A 63 16.13 -11.06 -3.89
N ASN A 64 17.26 -10.44 -3.57
CA ASN A 64 17.62 -9.14 -4.13
C ASN A 64 18.19 -9.36 -5.54
N ALA A 65 17.61 -8.69 -6.52
CA ALA A 65 18.17 -8.58 -7.87
C ALA A 65 18.82 -7.21 -8.06
N SER A 66 19.52 -7.05 -9.18
CA SER A 66 19.99 -5.74 -9.62
C SER A 66 19.90 -5.59 -11.12
N VAL A 67 19.66 -4.37 -11.58
CA VAL A 67 19.72 -3.99 -12.99
C VAL A 67 20.78 -2.89 -13.16
N THR A 68 21.50 -2.93 -14.26
CA THR A 68 22.45 -1.87 -14.64
C THR A 68 21.87 -1.05 -15.79
N LEU A 69 21.49 0.18 -15.48
CA LEU A 69 20.94 1.14 -16.43
C LEU A 69 22.08 1.80 -17.20
N LYS A 70 21.95 1.81 -18.53
CA LYS A 70 22.86 2.52 -19.44
C LYS A 70 22.26 3.86 -19.86
N PRO A 71 23.09 4.87 -20.15
CA PRO A 71 22.58 6.15 -20.59
C PRO A 71 21.94 5.98 -21.97
N ALA A 72 20.69 6.41 -22.11
CA ALA A 72 19.95 6.42 -23.36
C ALA A 72 20.27 7.66 -24.20
N GLN A 73 20.52 8.81 -23.55
CA GLN A 73 20.76 10.09 -24.21
C GLN A 73 21.83 10.91 -23.48
N MET A 74 22.48 11.80 -24.22
CA MET A 74 23.34 12.87 -23.69
C MET A 74 22.74 14.23 -24.03
N VAL A 75 22.44 15.02 -23.00
CA VAL A 75 21.95 16.39 -23.15
C VAL A 75 23.02 17.36 -22.71
N ARG A 76 23.27 18.37 -23.54
CA ARG A 76 24.28 19.40 -23.30
C ARG A 76 23.60 20.70 -22.87
N LEU A 77 24.07 21.29 -21.78
CA LEU A 77 23.62 22.61 -21.29
C LEU A 77 24.67 23.69 -21.57
N SER A 78 25.96 23.38 -21.41
CA SER A 78 27.09 24.26 -21.71
C SER A 78 28.34 23.45 -22.06
N GLY A 79 29.25 24.02 -22.85
CA GLY A 79 30.49 23.38 -23.31
C GLY A 79 30.28 22.56 -24.57
N SER A 80 31.18 21.62 -24.85
CA SER A 80 31.08 20.67 -25.99
C SER A 80 31.56 19.28 -25.58
N SER A 81 31.26 18.28 -26.42
CA SER A 81 31.71 16.90 -26.19
C SER A 81 31.98 16.20 -27.52
N LYS A 82 32.86 15.19 -27.50
CA LYS A 82 33.20 14.31 -28.63
C LYS A 82 32.95 12.86 -28.25
N GLY A 83 32.29 12.09 -29.11
CA GLY A 83 31.89 10.70 -28.87
C GLY A 83 30.37 10.51 -28.87
N LYS A 84 29.91 9.26 -28.77
CA LYS A 84 28.49 8.88 -28.77
C LYS A 84 28.08 8.37 -27.39
N VAL A 85 26.80 8.41 -27.05
CA VAL A 85 26.31 7.91 -25.75
C VAL A 85 26.63 6.42 -25.54
N THR A 86 26.64 5.64 -26.62
CA THR A 86 27.00 4.22 -26.62
C THR A 86 28.44 3.96 -26.21
N ASN A 87 29.34 4.95 -26.32
CA ASN A 87 30.70 4.85 -25.81
C ASN A 87 30.77 4.80 -24.28
N LEU A 88 29.67 5.05 -23.56
CA LEU A 88 29.62 4.97 -22.10
C LEU A 88 29.12 3.61 -21.61
N HIS A 89 28.74 2.69 -22.51
CA HIS A 89 28.01 1.47 -22.15
C HIS A 89 28.91 0.37 -21.61
N VAL A 90 30.17 0.32 -22.04
CA VAL A 90 31.11 -0.77 -21.76
C VAL A 90 32.42 -0.21 -21.27
N GLN A 91 32.87 -0.68 -20.10
CA GLN A 91 34.17 -0.30 -19.54
C GLN A 91 35.26 -1.12 -20.24
N ASP A 92 35.86 -0.56 -21.28
CA ASP A 92 36.89 -1.22 -22.07
C ASP A 92 38.19 -0.40 -22.19
N GLN A 93 38.34 0.66 -21.38
CA GLN A 93 39.59 1.38 -21.16
C GLN A 93 40.10 1.18 -19.72
N THR A 94 41.38 0.85 -19.60
CA THR A 94 42.05 0.65 -18.31
C THR A 94 43.47 1.24 -18.33
N GLY A 95 44.00 1.53 -17.14
CA GLY A 95 45.37 2.01 -16.99
C GLY A 95 45.64 3.26 -17.82
N ILE A 96 46.51 3.16 -18.82
CA ILE A 96 46.94 4.27 -19.69
C ILE A 96 46.37 4.18 -21.13
N GLN A 97 45.48 3.21 -21.40
CA GLN A 97 44.87 3.05 -22.72
C GLN A 97 44.20 4.34 -23.19
N ASN A 98 44.21 4.61 -24.49
CA ASN A 98 43.70 5.87 -25.01
C ASN A 98 43.11 5.73 -26.42
N SER A 99 42.07 4.92 -26.56
CA SER A 99 41.35 4.75 -27.82
C SER A 99 40.18 5.73 -27.89
N SER A 100 40.32 6.82 -28.66
CA SER A 100 39.30 7.89 -28.75
C SER A 100 37.93 7.42 -29.26
N ALA A 101 37.88 6.29 -29.99
CA ALA A 101 36.63 5.67 -30.43
C ALA A 101 35.88 4.92 -29.32
N LYS A 102 36.42 4.82 -28.09
CA LYS A 102 35.89 4.03 -26.98
C LYS A 102 35.39 4.86 -25.79
N TYR A 103 35.58 6.17 -25.79
CA TYR A 103 35.14 7.05 -24.71
C TYR A 103 34.49 8.32 -25.22
N VAL A 104 33.76 8.99 -24.33
CA VAL A 104 33.29 10.37 -24.55
C VAL A 104 34.28 11.33 -23.92
N THR A 105 34.69 12.34 -24.68
CA THR A 105 35.44 13.49 -24.15
C THR A 105 34.48 14.64 -23.86
N PHE A 106 34.50 15.14 -22.65
CA PHE A 106 33.80 16.34 -22.22
C PHE A 106 34.79 17.49 -22.22
N LEU A 107 34.58 18.43 -23.13
CA LEU A 107 35.55 19.46 -23.50
C LEU A 107 35.31 20.74 -22.71
N THR A 108 36.40 21.36 -22.26
CA THR A 108 36.36 22.65 -21.57
C THR A 108 37.27 23.74 -22.15
N PRO A 109 37.40 23.92 -23.48
CA PRO A 109 38.25 24.98 -24.03
C PRO A 109 37.64 26.35 -23.73
N GLY A 110 38.20 27.07 -22.76
CA GLY A 110 37.79 28.43 -22.39
C GLY A 110 36.40 28.55 -21.73
N LYS A 111 35.70 27.44 -21.46
CA LYS A 111 34.38 27.43 -20.82
C LYS A 111 34.15 26.17 -20.00
N ILE A 112 33.39 26.28 -18.92
CA ILE A 112 32.94 25.13 -18.14
C ILE A 112 32.00 24.22 -18.94
N TYR A 113 32.12 22.92 -18.73
CA TYR A 113 31.19 21.93 -19.25
C TYR A 113 30.05 21.72 -18.25
N LYS A 114 28.82 21.65 -18.76
CA LYS A 114 27.63 21.23 -18.00
C LYS A 114 26.70 20.44 -18.91
N GLY A 115 26.39 19.21 -18.55
CA GLY A 115 25.47 18.37 -19.32
C GLY A 115 25.05 17.13 -18.54
N TYR A 116 23.90 16.57 -18.86
CA TYR A 116 23.36 15.39 -18.16
C TYR A 116 23.12 14.22 -19.11
N ARG A 117 23.11 13.02 -18.54
CA ARG A 117 22.68 11.80 -19.22
C ARG A 117 21.32 11.39 -18.71
N VAL A 118 20.53 10.80 -19.61
CA VAL A 118 19.20 10.29 -19.33
C VAL A 118 19.27 8.77 -19.22
N TYR A 119 18.69 8.23 -18.15
CA TYR A 119 18.51 6.79 -17.92
C TYR A 119 17.03 6.52 -17.67
N ASN A 120 16.57 5.30 -17.94
CA ASN A 120 15.19 4.89 -17.69
C ASN A 120 15.18 3.66 -16.79
N LEU A 121 14.41 3.70 -15.71
CA LEU A 121 14.14 2.52 -14.90
C LEU A 121 13.06 1.68 -15.60
N PRO A 122 13.26 0.36 -15.79
CA PRO A 122 12.23 -0.52 -16.33
C PRO A 122 10.94 -0.49 -15.49
N ALA A 123 9.78 -0.62 -16.16
CA ALA A 123 8.47 -0.47 -15.54
C ALA A 123 8.14 -1.58 -14.53
N GLU A 124 8.72 -2.76 -14.73
CA GLU A 124 8.60 -3.94 -13.88
C GLU A 124 9.28 -3.78 -12.51
N ILE A 125 10.17 -2.79 -12.34
CA ILE A 125 10.83 -2.53 -11.06
C ILE A 125 10.00 -1.51 -10.27
N SER A 126 9.40 -1.95 -9.17
CA SER A 126 8.69 -1.04 -8.27
C SER A 126 9.65 -0.10 -7.54
N LEU A 127 9.26 1.17 -7.39
CA LEU A 127 10.06 2.19 -6.68
C LEU A 127 10.20 1.88 -5.19
N SER A 128 9.21 1.21 -4.60
CA SER A 128 9.23 0.80 -3.19
C SER A 128 10.13 -0.43 -2.95
N SER A 129 10.43 -1.19 -4.01
CA SER A 129 11.32 -2.36 -3.93
C SER A 129 12.80 -2.00 -3.97
N LEU A 130 13.15 -0.73 -4.21
CA LEU A 130 14.53 -0.29 -4.39
C LEU A 130 15.32 -0.39 -3.08
N VAL A 131 16.38 -1.19 -3.08
CA VAL A 131 17.24 -1.41 -1.90
C VAL A 131 18.62 -0.79 -2.05
N SER A 132 19.09 -0.55 -3.28
CA SER A 132 20.36 0.15 -3.50
C SER A 132 20.39 0.91 -4.82
N PHE A 133 21.20 1.96 -4.87
CA PHE A 133 21.37 2.80 -6.06
C PHE A 133 22.79 3.32 -6.09
N THR A 134 23.56 2.93 -7.10
CA THR A 134 24.98 3.32 -7.22
C THR A 134 25.28 3.80 -8.62
N VAL A 135 25.84 5.01 -8.72
CA VAL A 135 26.40 5.52 -9.96
C VAL A 135 27.86 5.08 -10.06
N ARG A 136 28.21 4.42 -11.16
CA ARG A 136 29.59 4.02 -11.46
C ARG A 136 30.09 4.75 -12.70
N VAL A 137 31.28 5.31 -12.59
CA VAL A 137 31.93 6.09 -13.65
C VAL A 137 33.37 5.62 -13.81
N ASN A 138 33.82 5.31 -15.01
CA ASN A 138 35.24 5.10 -15.29
C ASN A 138 35.80 6.34 -15.97
N TYR A 139 36.66 7.05 -15.23
CA TYR A 139 37.09 8.41 -15.54
C TYR A 139 38.58 8.47 -15.80
N ARG A 140 38.98 9.28 -16.78
CA ARG A 140 40.36 9.72 -16.98
C ARG A 140 40.40 11.20 -17.32
N GLY A 141 41.18 11.97 -16.59
CA GLY A 141 41.27 13.42 -16.80
C GLY A 141 42.19 14.07 -15.78
N PRO A 142 42.10 15.40 -15.60
CA PRO A 142 42.88 16.11 -14.60
C PRO A 142 42.60 15.62 -13.18
N LEU A 143 43.56 15.86 -12.29
CA LEU A 143 43.38 15.74 -10.84
C LEU A 143 42.39 16.81 -10.36
N SER A 144 41.63 16.50 -9.31
CA SER A 144 40.62 17.41 -8.75
C SER A 144 41.18 18.77 -8.31
N ALA A 145 42.45 18.82 -7.90
CA ALA A 145 43.16 20.04 -7.53
C ALA A 145 43.34 21.01 -8.71
N SER A 146 43.45 20.51 -9.95
CA SER A 146 43.57 21.34 -11.15
C SER A 146 42.21 21.66 -11.76
N GLN A 147 41.36 20.64 -11.87
CA GLN A 147 39.97 20.77 -12.31
C GLN A 147 39.11 19.71 -11.64
N ASN A 148 38.09 20.17 -10.93
CA ASN A 148 37.09 19.32 -10.30
C ASN A 148 35.99 18.99 -11.31
N TRP A 149 35.81 17.70 -11.55
CA TRP A 149 34.68 17.14 -12.27
C TRP A 149 33.74 16.47 -11.26
N SER A 150 32.48 16.89 -11.27
CA SER A 150 31.47 16.49 -10.29
C SER A 150 30.24 15.85 -10.94
N TRP A 151 29.60 14.94 -10.21
CA TRP A 151 28.39 14.24 -10.61
C TRP A 151 27.22 14.57 -9.67
N TRP A 152 26.04 14.75 -10.26
CA TRP A 152 24.84 15.15 -9.54
C TRP A 152 23.62 14.40 -10.05
N LEU A 153 22.74 13.93 -9.16
CA LEU A 153 21.44 13.39 -9.56
C LEU A 153 20.37 14.47 -9.49
N TYR A 154 19.46 14.49 -10.45
CA TYR A 154 18.28 15.36 -10.37
C TYR A 154 17.26 14.75 -9.42
N ASP A 155 16.91 15.51 -8.40
CA ASP A 155 15.87 15.19 -7.46
C ASP A 155 14.53 15.75 -7.94
N TRP A 156 13.60 14.85 -8.22
CA TRP A 156 12.29 15.22 -8.76
C TRP A 156 11.36 15.77 -7.69
N ASN A 157 11.59 15.45 -6.41
CA ASN A 157 10.76 15.93 -5.31
C ASN A 157 11.02 17.41 -5.06
N VAL A 158 12.28 17.82 -5.02
CA VAL A 158 12.67 19.23 -4.78
C VAL A 158 13.10 19.98 -6.05
N LYS A 159 12.98 19.34 -7.22
CA LYS A 159 13.25 19.90 -8.55
C LYS A 159 14.66 20.51 -8.71
N SER A 160 15.67 19.95 -8.05
CA SER A 160 17.05 20.44 -8.04
C SER A 160 18.09 19.33 -8.16
N TYR A 161 19.34 19.68 -8.48
CA TYR A 161 20.43 18.70 -8.57
C TYR A 161 21.14 18.54 -7.21
N VAL A 162 21.34 17.29 -6.79
CA VAL A 162 22.05 16.91 -5.56
C VAL A 162 23.40 16.28 -5.91
N LYS A 163 24.49 16.80 -5.33
CA LYS A 163 25.86 16.29 -5.59
C LYS A 163 25.99 14.89 -5.00
N ILE A 164 26.47 13.94 -5.80
CA ILE A 164 26.73 12.56 -5.35
C ILE A 164 28.22 12.22 -5.27
N GLY A 165 29.08 13.00 -5.91
CA GLY A 165 30.53 12.78 -5.87
C GLY A 165 31.32 13.63 -6.87
N ASP A 166 32.63 13.41 -6.88
CA ASP A 166 33.58 14.06 -7.77
C ASP A 166 34.84 13.21 -8.01
N ASN A 167 35.79 13.78 -8.77
CA ASN A 167 37.04 13.13 -9.15
C ASN A 167 38.14 13.19 -8.05
N ALA A 168 37.81 13.50 -6.79
CA ALA A 168 38.81 13.63 -5.72
C ALA A 168 39.64 12.36 -5.44
N ARG A 169 39.12 11.18 -5.80
CA ARG A 169 39.84 9.90 -5.62
C ARG A 169 40.84 9.58 -6.74
N VAL A 170 40.89 10.39 -7.80
CA VAL A 170 41.81 10.20 -8.94
C VAL A 170 43.20 10.68 -8.54
N ARG A 171 44.21 9.81 -8.63
CA ARG A 171 45.60 10.09 -8.19
C ARG A 171 46.61 10.27 -9.32
N SER A 172 46.25 9.90 -10.54
CA SER A 172 47.10 10.04 -11.72
C SER A 172 46.23 10.12 -12.98
N SER A 173 46.80 10.48 -14.12
CA SER A 173 46.10 10.54 -15.42
C SER A 173 45.81 9.15 -16.02
N ARG A 174 45.39 8.20 -15.18
CA ARG A 174 45.01 6.82 -15.53
C ARG A 174 43.50 6.65 -15.37
N TRP A 175 42.92 5.71 -16.12
CA TRP A 175 41.53 5.32 -15.95
C TRP A 175 41.28 4.85 -14.52
N THR A 176 40.32 5.48 -13.87
CA THR A 176 39.96 5.27 -12.47
C THR A 176 38.45 5.08 -12.38
N THR A 177 38.02 3.95 -11.79
CA THR A 177 36.62 3.70 -11.51
C THR A 177 36.20 4.40 -10.22
N LEU A 178 35.19 5.25 -10.32
CA LEU A 178 34.55 5.99 -9.25
C LEU A 178 33.16 5.37 -9.00
N ASN A 179 32.79 5.22 -7.73
CA ASN A 179 31.50 4.70 -7.30
C ASN A 179 30.85 5.68 -6.33
N PHE A 180 29.61 6.06 -6.61
CA PHE A 180 28.83 7.02 -5.84
C PHE A 180 27.51 6.36 -5.42
N PRO A 181 27.44 5.75 -4.23
CA PRO A 181 26.18 5.26 -3.69
C PRO A 181 25.27 6.45 -3.36
N ALA A 182 23.99 6.34 -3.69
CA ALA A 182 22.96 7.32 -3.37
C ALA A 182 21.87 6.66 -2.53
N GLN A 183 21.45 7.35 -1.47
CA GLN A 183 20.37 6.92 -0.59
C GLN A 183 19.03 7.47 -1.10
N ASN A 184 17.92 6.84 -0.70
CA ASN A 184 16.57 7.25 -1.05
C ASN A 184 16.35 7.36 -2.57
N ALA A 185 16.67 6.28 -3.29
CA ALA A 185 16.72 6.21 -4.75
C ALA A 185 15.47 6.72 -5.47
N SER A 186 14.28 6.48 -4.89
CA SER A 186 12.99 6.84 -5.46
C SER A 186 12.88 8.33 -5.82
N ARG A 187 13.48 9.24 -5.04
CA ARG A 187 13.46 10.68 -5.30
C ARG A 187 14.19 11.11 -6.58
N PHE A 188 15.09 10.27 -7.10
CA PHE A 188 15.87 10.55 -8.31
C PHE A 188 15.24 9.97 -9.59
N ILE A 189 14.06 9.35 -9.47
CA ILE A 189 13.34 8.72 -10.57
C ILE A 189 12.02 9.47 -10.77
N SER A 190 11.77 9.95 -11.99
CA SER A 190 10.52 10.65 -12.30
C SER A 190 9.32 9.69 -12.32
N PRO A 191 8.07 10.20 -12.31
CA PRO A 191 6.90 9.38 -12.57
C PRO A 191 6.96 8.62 -13.90
N ALA A 192 7.56 9.24 -14.93
CA ALA A 192 7.85 8.62 -16.23
C ALA A 192 9.10 7.70 -16.22
N ARG A 193 9.58 7.32 -15.04
CA ARG A 193 10.74 6.45 -14.80
C ARG A 193 12.08 6.98 -15.32
N GLN A 194 12.19 8.29 -15.53
CA GLN A 194 13.40 8.94 -16.01
C GLN A 194 14.34 9.31 -14.86
N ILE A 195 15.64 9.07 -15.04
CA ILE A 195 16.71 9.53 -14.15
C ILE A 195 17.64 10.47 -14.92
N ARG A 196 18.08 11.57 -14.29
CA ARG A 196 19.06 12.50 -14.86
C ARG A 196 20.31 12.55 -14.00
N LEU A 197 21.45 12.22 -14.60
CA LEU A 197 22.77 12.33 -13.98
C LEU A 197 23.54 13.45 -14.68
N LEU A 198 23.83 14.54 -13.97
CA LEU A 198 24.61 15.68 -14.45
C LEU A 198 26.11 15.43 -14.23
N THR A 199 26.91 15.87 -15.19
CA THR A 199 28.37 16.01 -15.04
C THR A 199 28.74 17.46 -15.30
N GLN A 200 29.57 18.02 -14.44
CA GLN A 200 29.95 19.42 -14.50
C GLN A 200 31.42 19.62 -14.10
N SER A 201 32.12 20.47 -14.85
CA SER A 201 33.43 21.00 -14.46
C SER A 201 33.28 22.28 -13.64
N ASN A 202 34.20 22.54 -12.71
CA ASN A 202 34.24 23.80 -11.97
C ASN A 202 34.98 24.92 -12.72
N ASN A 203 35.90 24.58 -13.63
CA ASN A 203 36.67 25.52 -14.44
C ASN A 203 36.92 24.94 -15.85
N ALA A 204 37.89 25.51 -16.58
CA ALA A 204 38.19 25.23 -17.98
C ALA A 204 39.61 24.65 -18.23
N ASN A 205 40.28 24.18 -17.17
CA ASN A 205 41.68 23.74 -17.15
C ASN A 205 41.93 22.25 -17.50
N GLY A 206 40.96 21.50 -18.03
CA GLY A 206 41.23 20.15 -18.53
C GLY A 206 40.01 19.26 -18.78
N ASP A 207 40.01 18.62 -19.96
CA ASP A 207 38.93 17.75 -20.41
C ASP A 207 38.79 16.47 -19.56
N ALA A 208 37.55 16.00 -19.39
CA ALA A 208 37.27 14.67 -18.85
C ALA A 208 37.05 13.66 -19.98
N ARG A 209 37.56 12.45 -19.80
CA ARG A 209 37.27 11.29 -20.64
C ARG A 209 36.54 10.25 -19.80
N ILE A 210 35.42 9.74 -20.31
CA ILE A 210 34.61 8.71 -19.65
C ILE A 210 34.32 7.61 -20.69
N ASP A 211 34.73 6.38 -20.41
CA ASP A 211 34.44 5.17 -21.21
C ASP A 211 33.32 4.33 -20.58
N TYR A 212 32.97 4.57 -19.31
CA TYR A 212 31.87 3.89 -18.67
C TYR A 212 31.08 4.83 -17.76
N GLU A 213 29.77 4.86 -17.94
CA GLU A 213 28.86 5.47 -16.99
C GLU A 213 27.58 4.64 -16.90
N ALA A 214 27.22 4.19 -15.71
CA ALA A 214 26.02 3.42 -15.48
C ALA A 214 25.45 3.64 -14.09
N ILE A 215 24.18 3.33 -13.94
CA ILE A 215 23.49 3.31 -12.65
C ILE A 215 23.11 1.87 -12.35
N THR A 216 23.67 1.29 -11.30
CA THR A 216 23.24 -0.02 -10.80
C THR A 216 22.18 0.18 -9.73
N VAL A 217 21.01 -0.40 -9.96
CA VAL A 217 19.85 -0.35 -9.07
C VAL A 217 19.62 -1.75 -8.53
N GLY A 218 19.74 -1.92 -7.21
CA GLY A 218 19.33 -3.14 -6.53
C GLY A 218 17.88 -3.03 -6.07
N TYR A 219 17.12 -4.12 -6.21
CA TYR A 219 15.72 -4.17 -5.83
C TYR A 219 15.33 -5.55 -5.29
N SER A 220 14.34 -5.59 -4.41
CA SER A 220 13.73 -6.84 -3.95
C SER A 220 12.88 -7.44 -5.07
N THR A 221 13.12 -8.70 -5.42
CA THR A 221 12.27 -9.46 -6.37
C THR A 221 11.10 -10.14 -5.68
N ILE A 222 11.06 -10.12 -4.35
CA ILE A 222 9.82 -10.41 -3.64
C ILE A 222 8.91 -9.21 -3.90
N THR A 223 7.89 -9.40 -4.72
CA THR A 223 6.69 -8.57 -4.72
C THR A 223 6.12 -8.69 -3.31
N SER A 224 6.55 -7.85 -2.38
CA SER A 224 5.94 -7.85 -1.06
C SER A 224 4.62 -7.10 -1.18
N GLY A 225 3.54 -7.73 -0.74
CA GLY A 225 2.30 -7.02 -0.47
C GLY A 225 2.56 -5.86 0.51
N PRO A 226 1.54 -5.03 0.79
CA PRO A 226 1.67 -4.02 1.83
C PRO A 226 2.12 -4.68 3.14
N LEU A 227 3.03 -4.03 3.86
CA LEU A 227 3.55 -4.52 5.14
C LEU A 227 3.21 -3.53 6.24
N LEU A 228 2.80 -4.03 7.40
CA LEU A 228 2.67 -3.25 8.62
C LEU A 228 3.34 -4.00 9.78
N ALA A 229 4.30 -3.34 10.43
CA ALA A 229 5.05 -3.90 11.55
C ALA A 229 5.72 -5.27 11.27
N GLY A 230 6.08 -5.53 10.00
CA GLY A 230 6.68 -6.79 9.55
C GLY A 230 5.68 -7.87 9.12
N CYS A 231 4.38 -7.62 9.26
CA CYS A 231 3.32 -8.52 8.79
C CYS A 231 2.79 -8.11 7.41
N PRO A 232 2.50 -9.07 6.52
CA PRO A 232 1.74 -8.78 5.30
C PRO A 232 0.36 -8.24 5.67
N MET A 233 -0.17 -7.33 4.87
CA MET A 233 -1.60 -6.99 4.87
C MET A 233 -2.25 -7.87 3.80
N TYR A 234 -2.38 -9.16 4.12
CA TYR A 234 -2.76 -10.25 3.23
C TYR A 234 -1.71 -10.71 2.21
N PRO A 235 -1.84 -11.96 1.70
CA PRO A 235 -1.07 -12.43 0.56
C PRO A 235 -1.14 -11.48 -0.64
N THR A 236 -0.12 -11.52 -1.51
CA THR A 236 -0.05 -10.66 -2.70
C THR A 236 -1.12 -10.98 -3.73
N ASP A 237 -1.64 -12.20 -3.71
CA ASP A 237 -2.75 -12.67 -4.53
C ASP A 237 -4.11 -12.52 -3.82
N ASN A 238 -4.21 -11.61 -2.85
CA ASN A 238 -5.47 -11.26 -2.20
C ASN A 238 -6.18 -10.12 -2.94
N ILE A 239 -7.51 -10.09 -2.92
CA ILE A 239 -8.36 -9.06 -3.53
C ILE A 239 -8.08 -7.64 -3.05
N TRP A 240 -7.57 -7.47 -1.82
CA TRP A 240 -7.07 -6.18 -1.35
C TRP A 240 -5.83 -5.72 -2.12
N ASN A 241 -4.96 -6.64 -2.50
CA ASN A 241 -3.67 -6.37 -3.15
C ASN A 241 -3.73 -6.54 -4.68
N ALA A 242 -4.90 -6.85 -5.23
CA ALA A 242 -5.12 -7.06 -6.66
C ALA A 242 -5.25 -5.74 -7.41
N ARG A 243 -4.55 -5.64 -8.54
CA ARG A 243 -4.74 -4.53 -9.49
C ARG A 243 -6.03 -4.69 -10.26
N VAL A 244 -6.67 -3.56 -10.55
CA VAL A 244 -7.98 -3.49 -11.21
C VAL A 244 -8.00 -2.56 -12.41
N ASP A 245 -6.88 -1.90 -12.74
CA ASP A 245 -6.82 -0.89 -13.81
C ASP A 245 -6.97 -1.43 -15.23
N SER A 246 -6.79 -2.75 -15.42
CA SER A 246 -7.03 -3.44 -16.69
C SER A 246 -8.38 -4.14 -16.77
N LEU A 247 -9.16 -4.17 -15.68
CA LEU A 247 -10.44 -4.87 -15.64
C LEU A 247 -11.51 -4.17 -16.48
N PRO A 248 -12.51 -4.91 -16.99
CA PRO A 248 -13.64 -4.31 -17.67
C PRO A 248 -14.45 -3.42 -16.72
N VAL A 249 -15.03 -2.35 -17.26
CA VAL A 249 -15.99 -1.51 -16.54
C VAL A 249 -17.24 -2.35 -16.26
N HIS A 250 -17.74 -2.27 -15.03
CA HIS A 250 -18.93 -3.00 -14.61
C HIS A 250 -20.18 -2.43 -15.31
N ALA A 251 -21.09 -3.30 -15.74
CA ALA A 251 -22.29 -2.91 -16.50
C ALA A 251 -23.18 -1.89 -15.75
N TYR A 252 -23.20 -1.94 -14.41
CA TYR A 252 -23.95 -1.03 -13.56
C TYR A 252 -23.17 0.22 -13.12
N SER A 253 -21.96 0.45 -13.63
CA SER A 253 -21.09 1.56 -13.18
C SER A 253 -21.81 2.91 -13.16
N ALA A 254 -22.47 3.29 -14.26
CA ALA A 254 -23.18 4.57 -14.34
C ALA A 254 -24.36 4.64 -13.35
N ALA A 255 -25.09 3.54 -13.18
CA ALA A 255 -26.22 3.47 -12.26
C ALA A 255 -25.77 3.63 -10.80
N TRP A 256 -24.73 2.89 -10.39
CA TRP A 256 -24.18 2.96 -9.04
C TRP A 256 -23.60 4.34 -8.71
N ILE A 257 -22.85 4.95 -9.63
CA ILE A 257 -22.31 6.30 -9.43
C ILE A 257 -23.43 7.33 -9.32
N ASN A 258 -24.47 7.22 -10.15
CA ASN A 258 -25.63 8.10 -10.08
C ASN A 258 -26.38 7.96 -8.74
N SER A 259 -26.41 6.75 -8.17
CA SER A 259 -27.05 6.51 -6.87
C SER A 259 -26.25 7.05 -5.69
N ILE A 260 -24.91 7.01 -5.71
CA ILE A 260 -24.07 7.55 -4.63
C ILE A 260 -23.96 9.07 -4.75
N GLY A 261 -23.81 9.59 -5.97
CA GLY A 261 -23.69 11.03 -6.22
C GLY A 261 -22.57 11.32 -7.21
N PRO A 262 -22.88 11.60 -8.50
CA PRO A 262 -21.86 11.81 -9.53
C PRO A 262 -21.12 13.14 -9.35
N SER A 263 -21.74 14.14 -8.71
CA SER A 263 -21.14 15.46 -8.43
C SER A 263 -20.78 15.65 -6.97
N THR A 264 -20.96 14.62 -6.13
CA THR A 264 -20.57 14.66 -4.73
C THR A 264 -19.06 14.55 -4.65
N GLY A 265 -18.43 15.51 -3.96
CA GLY A 265 -17.00 15.52 -3.70
C GLY A 265 -16.60 14.42 -2.73
N PHE A 266 -15.38 13.93 -2.88
CA PHE A 266 -14.79 12.99 -1.93
C PHE A 266 -14.54 13.70 -0.59
N HIS A 267 -14.42 12.91 0.46
CA HIS A 267 -13.95 13.39 1.76
C HIS A 267 -12.87 12.46 2.29
N MET A 268 -11.68 12.98 2.53
CA MET A 268 -10.62 12.23 3.21
C MET A 268 -10.91 12.24 4.72
N ASP A 269 -11.50 11.16 5.23
CA ASP A 269 -11.91 11.01 6.62
C ASP A 269 -10.73 10.55 7.51
N PHE A 270 -9.61 11.27 7.40
CA PHE A 270 -8.38 11.07 8.16
C PHE A 270 -7.47 12.29 8.06
N GLY A 271 -6.59 12.50 9.04
CA GLY A 271 -5.68 13.64 9.01
C GLY A 271 -4.80 13.79 10.25
N SER A 272 -4.20 14.96 10.41
CA SER A 272 -3.44 15.37 11.59
C SER A 272 -4.30 16.11 12.60
N GLY A 273 -3.86 16.12 13.87
CA GLY A 273 -4.56 16.78 14.96
C GLY A 273 -5.85 16.08 15.39
N THR A 274 -6.81 16.89 15.87
CA THR A 274 -8.06 16.39 16.44
C THR A 274 -9.27 17.12 15.89
N TRP A 275 -10.36 16.39 15.68
CA TRP A 275 -11.69 16.92 15.40
C TRP A 275 -12.65 16.55 16.54
N ALA A 276 -13.45 17.52 16.99
CA ALA A 276 -14.37 17.40 18.13
C ALA A 276 -13.74 16.85 19.43
N GLY A 277 -12.40 16.90 19.58
CA GLY A 277 -11.68 16.44 20.77
C GLY A 277 -11.02 15.07 20.64
N GLY A 278 -11.05 14.42 19.47
CA GLY A 278 -10.30 13.18 19.23
C GLY A 278 -9.67 13.10 17.84
N PRO A 279 -8.84 12.07 17.57
CA PRO A 279 -8.10 11.92 16.32
C PRO A 279 -9.02 11.82 15.09
N ILE A 280 -8.52 12.27 13.94
CA ILE A 280 -9.23 12.24 12.66
C ILE A 280 -8.88 10.94 11.91
N GLY A 281 -9.86 10.05 11.74
CA GLY A 281 -9.72 8.74 11.11
C GLY A 281 -9.61 7.59 12.12
N ILE A 282 -9.31 6.38 11.61
CA ILE A 282 -9.39 5.14 12.40
C ILE A 282 -7.99 4.73 12.88
N PRO A 283 -7.67 4.86 14.18
CA PRO A 283 -6.36 4.50 14.69
C PRO A 283 -6.20 2.99 14.86
N TYR A 284 -4.95 2.54 14.85
CA TYR A 284 -4.59 1.15 15.09
C TYR A 284 -3.50 1.00 16.17
N ASN A 285 -3.45 -0.20 16.74
CA ASN A 285 -2.52 -0.59 17.78
C ASN A 285 -1.59 -1.68 17.24
N ILE A 286 -0.31 -1.63 17.61
CA ILE A 286 0.65 -2.70 17.33
C ILE A 286 1.07 -3.30 18.67
N VAL A 287 0.94 -4.62 18.79
CA VAL A 287 1.27 -5.37 20.00
C VAL A 287 2.16 -6.56 19.68
N ALA A 288 2.94 -7.00 20.67
CA ALA A 288 3.67 -8.26 20.60
C ALA A 288 2.77 -9.44 21.01
N LYS A 289 3.16 -10.67 20.69
CA LYS A 289 2.41 -11.88 21.09
C LYS A 289 2.24 -12.05 22.61
N SER A 290 3.09 -11.37 23.39
CA SER A 290 3.04 -11.39 24.85
C SER A 290 1.95 -10.48 25.44
N GLN A 291 1.27 -9.67 24.62
CA GLN A 291 0.18 -8.81 25.07
C GLN A 291 -0.95 -9.65 25.69
N PRO A 292 -1.31 -9.40 26.97
CA PRO A 292 -2.42 -10.09 27.60
C PRO A 292 -3.72 -9.92 26.82
N LYS A 293 -4.40 -11.05 26.59
CA LYS A 293 -5.71 -11.07 25.91
C LYS A 293 -6.84 -10.88 26.92
N LYS A 294 -7.90 -10.20 26.49
CA LYS A 294 -9.10 -9.90 27.26
C LYS A 294 -10.31 -10.54 26.58
N SER A 295 -11.26 -11.00 27.38
CA SER A 295 -12.58 -11.40 26.89
C SER A 295 -13.40 -10.15 26.55
N VAL A 296 -14.17 -10.25 25.48
CA VAL A 296 -15.09 -9.22 25.01
C VAL A 296 -16.48 -9.83 24.96
N SER A 297 -17.47 -9.15 25.53
CA SER A 297 -18.87 -9.53 25.43
C SER A 297 -19.48 -8.84 24.21
N PHE A 298 -19.90 -9.62 23.22
CA PHE A 298 -20.51 -9.09 22.00
C PHE A 298 -22.03 -9.06 22.12
N TYR A 299 -22.67 -8.00 21.63
CA TYR A 299 -24.12 -7.98 21.45
C TYR A 299 -24.57 -8.54 20.08
N TYR A 300 -23.65 -8.75 19.13
CA TYR A 300 -23.83 -9.61 17.95
C TYR A 300 -22.91 -10.86 18.00
N PRO A 301 -23.08 -11.75 18.99
CA PRO A 301 -22.14 -12.86 19.22
C PRO A 301 -22.17 -13.93 18.12
N ASP A 302 -23.28 -14.09 17.40
CA ASP A 302 -23.47 -15.15 16.39
C ASP A 302 -22.71 -14.89 15.08
N GLU A 303 -22.31 -13.63 14.85
CA GLU A 303 -21.49 -13.22 13.70
C GLU A 303 -20.12 -12.68 14.14
N SER A 304 -19.71 -12.96 15.38
CA SER A 304 -18.45 -12.49 15.96
C SER A 304 -17.49 -13.63 16.28
N ASP A 305 -16.19 -13.37 16.10
CA ASP A 305 -15.16 -14.27 16.59
C ASP A 305 -15.08 -14.15 18.12
N ARG A 306 -15.24 -15.28 18.83
CA ARG A 306 -15.34 -15.31 20.31
C ARG A 306 -14.10 -14.77 21.04
N GLY A 307 -12.97 -14.62 20.36
CA GLY A 307 -11.72 -14.17 20.97
C GLY A 307 -10.95 -15.27 21.69
N PRO A 308 -10.08 -14.92 22.65
CA PRO A 308 -9.92 -13.59 23.27
C PRO A 308 -9.09 -12.58 22.43
N TYR A 309 -9.17 -11.29 22.77
CA TYR A 309 -8.59 -10.17 22.01
C TYR A 309 -7.41 -9.50 22.75
N PRO A 310 -6.27 -9.20 22.09
CA PRO A 310 -5.07 -8.62 22.73
C PRO A 310 -5.19 -7.10 22.96
N ILE A 311 -6.25 -6.65 23.63
CA ILE A 311 -6.53 -5.22 23.85
C ILE A 311 -5.52 -4.65 24.87
N PRO A 312 -4.66 -3.68 24.49
CA PRO A 312 -3.71 -3.05 25.42
C PRO A 312 -4.42 -2.30 26.57
N ALA A 313 -3.66 -1.82 27.55
CA ALA A 313 -4.24 -1.13 28.71
C ALA A 313 -4.94 0.18 28.31
N ASN A 314 -4.32 0.93 27.40
CA ASN A 314 -4.77 2.19 26.83
C ASN A 314 -4.80 2.04 25.30
N PRO A 315 -5.78 1.32 24.73
CA PRO A 315 -5.86 1.17 23.29
C PRO A 315 -6.15 2.52 22.64
N ARG A 316 -5.48 2.77 21.51
CA ARG A 316 -6.00 3.74 20.56
C ARG A 316 -7.32 3.22 20.06
N ARG A 317 -8.32 4.09 20.07
CA ARG A 317 -9.70 3.82 19.70
C ARG A 317 -10.16 4.99 18.85
N GLU A 318 -10.91 4.69 17.82
CA GLU A 318 -11.55 5.71 17.00
C GLU A 318 -12.40 6.64 17.87
N TYR A 319 -12.43 7.91 17.47
CA TYR A 319 -13.27 8.93 18.07
C TYR A 319 -14.59 9.04 17.31
N GLY A 320 -15.69 9.35 18.01
CA GLY A 320 -17.02 9.39 17.40
C GLY A 320 -17.90 8.26 17.93
N SER A 321 -18.83 7.77 17.11
CA SER A 321 -19.83 6.78 17.52
C SER A 321 -19.34 5.35 17.52
N ASP A 322 -18.52 4.97 16.54
CA ASP A 322 -18.29 3.56 16.21
C ASP A 322 -17.18 2.93 17.05
N HIS A 323 -16.32 3.76 17.65
CA HIS A 323 -15.37 3.34 18.67
C HIS A 323 -14.51 2.13 18.26
N HIS A 324 -14.11 2.05 16.98
CA HIS A 324 -13.31 0.94 16.47
C HIS A 324 -11.99 0.78 17.24
N ILE A 325 -11.62 -0.46 17.54
CA ILE A 325 -10.29 -0.84 18.05
C ILE A 325 -9.67 -1.84 17.09
N LEU A 326 -8.64 -1.39 16.35
CA LEU A 326 -7.84 -2.23 15.45
C LEU A 326 -6.51 -2.58 16.11
N ILE A 327 -6.14 -3.86 16.13
CA ILE A 327 -4.93 -4.37 16.82
C ILE A 327 -4.20 -5.37 15.94
N VAL A 328 -2.94 -5.10 15.64
CA VAL A 328 -2.02 -6.02 14.94
C VAL A 328 -1.13 -6.71 15.96
N ASP A 329 -1.20 -8.04 16.04
CA ASP A 329 -0.18 -8.87 16.67
C ASP A 329 0.96 -9.07 15.67
N LYS A 330 2.03 -8.28 15.82
CA LYS A 330 3.13 -8.22 14.85
C LYS A 330 4.00 -9.48 14.82
N ASP A 331 3.90 -10.34 15.83
CA ASP A 331 4.75 -11.53 15.93
C ASP A 331 4.05 -12.76 15.33
N ASN A 332 2.70 -12.81 15.38
CA ASN A 332 1.91 -13.90 14.79
C ASN A 332 1.19 -13.49 13.50
N CYS A 333 1.21 -12.20 13.14
CA CYS A 333 0.50 -11.64 11.98
C CYS A 333 -1.00 -11.93 11.97
N TYR A 334 -1.63 -11.60 13.11
CA TYR A 334 -3.09 -11.53 13.22
C TYR A 334 -3.53 -10.09 13.40
N LEU A 335 -4.64 -9.76 12.76
CA LEU A 335 -5.37 -8.50 12.95
C LEU A 335 -6.66 -8.80 13.72
N TYR A 336 -6.90 -8.03 14.76
CA TYR A 336 -8.10 -8.10 15.58
C TYR A 336 -8.82 -6.76 15.46
N GLU A 337 -10.10 -6.80 15.12
CA GLU A 337 -10.91 -5.61 14.92
C GLU A 337 -12.19 -5.73 15.73
N ILE A 338 -12.56 -4.64 16.40
CA ILE A 338 -13.70 -4.60 17.32
C ILE A 338 -14.50 -3.34 17.00
N TYR A 339 -15.81 -3.50 16.81
CA TYR A 339 -16.77 -2.41 16.61
C TYR A 339 -17.51 -2.09 17.92
N ASP A 340 -17.82 -0.80 18.14
CA ASP A 340 -18.52 -0.25 19.31
C ASP A 340 -17.89 -0.65 20.65
N ALA A 341 -16.56 -0.54 20.74
CA ALA A 341 -15.82 -1.04 21.90
C ALA A 341 -15.97 -0.13 23.12
N SER A 342 -16.55 -0.67 24.20
CA SER A 342 -16.70 -0.01 25.50
C SER A 342 -16.01 -0.80 26.63
N LYS A 343 -15.34 -0.06 27.52
CA LYS A 343 -14.65 -0.64 28.68
C LYS A 343 -15.55 -0.56 29.90
N ASN A 344 -15.86 -1.71 30.49
CA ASN A 344 -16.67 -1.81 31.70
C ASN A 344 -15.87 -1.42 32.96
N ALA A 345 -16.57 -1.03 34.02
CA ALA A 345 -15.95 -0.63 35.30
C ALA A 345 -15.07 -1.72 35.93
N ASN A 346 -15.39 -2.99 35.69
CA ASN A 346 -14.61 -4.14 36.16
C ASN A 346 -13.40 -4.49 35.26
N GLY A 347 -13.12 -3.70 34.23
CA GLY A 347 -12.00 -3.89 33.30
C GLY A 347 -12.24 -4.84 32.13
N SER A 348 -13.40 -5.51 32.08
CA SER A 348 -13.86 -6.26 30.90
C SER A 348 -14.30 -5.32 29.77
N TRP A 349 -14.51 -5.88 28.58
CA TRP A 349 -14.96 -5.13 27.41
C TRP A 349 -16.31 -5.62 26.92
N SER A 350 -17.14 -4.69 26.48
CA SER A 350 -18.36 -4.95 25.70
C SER A 350 -18.17 -4.34 24.31
N ALA A 351 -18.75 -4.95 23.29
CA ALA A 351 -18.63 -4.49 21.91
C ALA A 351 -19.82 -4.98 21.07
N GLY A 352 -20.01 -4.40 19.89
CA GLY A 352 -21.01 -4.88 18.94
C GLY A 352 -20.60 -6.17 18.30
N SER A 353 -19.51 -6.12 17.55
CA SER A 353 -18.94 -7.27 16.86
C SER A 353 -17.41 -7.31 17.01
N GLY A 354 -16.85 -8.47 16.72
CA GLY A 354 -15.40 -8.66 16.68
C GLY A 354 -14.99 -9.63 15.59
N ALA A 355 -13.90 -9.31 14.91
CA ALA A 355 -13.33 -10.11 13.84
C ALA A 355 -11.84 -10.35 14.05
N ILE A 356 -11.39 -11.58 13.74
CA ILE A 356 -9.99 -12.01 13.83
C ILE A 356 -9.53 -12.49 12.47
N TRP A 357 -8.50 -11.86 11.95
CA TRP A 357 -7.97 -12.07 10.61
C TRP A 357 -6.56 -12.64 10.69
N ASN A 358 -6.32 -13.76 10.01
CA ASN A 358 -4.97 -14.23 9.74
C ASN A 358 -4.45 -13.49 8.51
N LEU A 359 -3.49 -12.59 8.72
CA LEU A 359 -2.95 -11.74 7.66
C LEU A 359 -2.08 -12.49 6.64
N ASN A 360 -1.79 -13.77 6.88
CA ASN A 360 -1.12 -14.64 5.91
C ASN A 360 -2.10 -15.48 5.06
N SER A 361 -3.41 -15.26 5.20
CA SER A 361 -4.44 -16.10 4.61
C SER A 361 -5.31 -15.33 3.61
N ASN A 362 -5.81 -16.03 2.61
CA ASN A 362 -6.86 -15.54 1.72
C ASN A 362 -8.27 -15.90 2.22
N ALA A 363 -8.41 -16.50 3.40
CA ALA A 363 -9.73 -16.84 3.94
C ALA A 363 -10.60 -15.59 4.16
N LEU A 364 -11.82 -15.62 3.65
CA LEU A 364 -12.87 -14.64 4.00
C LEU A 364 -13.59 -15.08 5.27
N ARG A 365 -14.40 -14.19 5.84
CA ARG A 365 -15.36 -14.59 6.88
C ARG A 365 -16.39 -15.58 6.31
N PRO A 366 -17.06 -16.36 7.16
CA PRO A 366 -18.22 -17.14 6.73
C PRO A 366 -19.19 -16.27 5.92
N ASP A 367 -19.89 -16.90 4.98
CA ASP A 367 -20.94 -16.19 4.25
C ASP A 367 -21.98 -15.67 5.23
N THR A 368 -22.57 -14.51 4.92
CA THR A 368 -23.52 -13.79 5.77
C THR A 368 -23.00 -13.25 7.10
N TRP A 369 -21.70 -13.34 7.41
CA TRP A 369 -21.17 -12.80 8.67
C TRP A 369 -20.68 -11.36 8.53
N THR A 370 -21.19 -10.47 9.37
CA THR A 370 -20.61 -9.14 9.55
C THR A 370 -19.21 -9.19 10.18
N SER A 371 -18.57 -8.03 10.31
CA SER A 371 -17.29 -7.86 11.00
C SER A 371 -17.30 -6.56 11.82
N ALA A 372 -16.12 -6.00 12.12
CA ALA A 372 -16.05 -4.62 12.58
C ALA A 372 -16.42 -3.64 11.46
N ASP A 373 -16.25 -4.03 10.20
CA ASP A 373 -16.77 -3.33 9.01
C ASP A 373 -18.08 -3.99 8.56
N ALA A 374 -19.03 -3.20 8.05
CA ALA A 374 -20.38 -3.71 7.82
C ALA A 374 -20.52 -4.67 6.62
N ALA A 375 -19.63 -4.59 5.63
CA ALA A 375 -19.53 -5.53 4.53
C ALA A 375 -18.99 -6.93 4.92
N GLY A 376 -18.64 -7.15 6.20
CA GLY A 376 -17.96 -8.36 6.64
C GLY A 376 -16.50 -8.43 6.16
N LEU A 377 -15.89 -7.26 5.93
CA LEU A 377 -14.53 -7.07 5.42
C LEU A 377 -13.61 -6.50 6.52
N PRO A 378 -12.28 -6.65 6.40
CA PRO A 378 -11.35 -6.05 7.36
C PRO A 378 -11.18 -4.53 7.12
N ILE A 379 -11.07 -3.74 8.18
CA ILE A 379 -10.93 -2.26 8.11
C ILE A 379 -9.48 -1.88 7.80
N LEU A 380 -8.52 -2.30 8.63
CA LEU A 380 -7.13 -1.85 8.57
C LEU A 380 -6.46 -2.03 7.20
N PRO A 381 -6.67 -3.14 6.46
CA PRO A 381 -6.10 -3.34 5.13
C PRO A 381 -6.66 -2.37 4.08
N GLY A 382 -7.79 -1.73 4.34
CA GLY A 382 -8.40 -0.72 3.47
C GLY A 382 -8.06 0.73 3.86
N LEU A 383 -7.32 0.98 4.95
CA LEU A 383 -7.01 2.34 5.39
C LEU A 383 -5.82 2.93 4.65
N VAL A 384 -5.92 4.20 4.26
CA VAL A 384 -4.76 5.00 3.85
C VAL A 384 -3.86 5.25 5.07
N ARG A 385 -2.55 4.96 4.96
CA ARG A 385 -1.57 5.21 6.03
C ARG A 385 -0.45 6.14 5.57
N TYR A 386 0.01 7.00 6.49
CA TYR A 386 1.02 8.01 6.19
C TYR A 386 2.33 7.39 5.70
N GLU A 387 2.76 6.29 6.31
CA GLU A 387 4.02 5.61 5.95
C GLU A 387 4.04 5.15 4.49
N GLU A 388 2.90 4.71 3.96
CA GLU A 388 2.78 4.24 2.57
C GLU A 388 2.88 5.42 1.61
N VAL A 389 2.17 6.51 1.90
CA VAL A 389 2.26 7.76 1.12
C VAL A 389 3.69 8.32 1.17
N ALA A 390 4.31 8.37 2.34
CA ALA A 390 5.69 8.82 2.49
C ALA A 390 6.70 7.90 1.76
N SER A 391 6.40 6.61 1.63
CA SER A 391 7.21 5.65 0.85
C SER A 391 7.00 5.78 -0.67
N GLY A 392 5.97 6.49 -1.11
CA GLY A 392 5.69 6.79 -2.51
C GLY A 392 4.73 5.81 -3.21
N GLU A 393 4.16 4.84 -2.49
CA GLU A 393 3.26 3.83 -3.06
C GLU A 393 2.32 3.23 -2.01
N ILE A 394 1.02 3.13 -2.34
CA ILE A 394 0.05 2.28 -1.64
C ILE A 394 -0.25 1.10 -2.58
N ARG A 395 -0.15 -0.13 -2.07
CA ARG A 395 -0.27 -1.38 -2.85
C ARG A 395 -1.53 -2.19 -2.53
N HIS A 396 -2.59 -1.50 -2.13
CA HIS A 396 -3.86 -2.11 -1.80
C HIS A 396 -5.04 -1.21 -2.18
N ALA A 397 -6.23 -1.82 -2.23
CA ALA A 397 -7.49 -1.13 -2.35
C ALA A 397 -7.77 -0.28 -1.11
N ILE A 398 -8.48 0.83 -1.29
CA ILE A 398 -8.86 1.71 -0.18
C ILE A 398 -10.35 1.49 0.13
N ARG A 399 -10.74 1.44 1.40
CA ARG A 399 -12.16 1.33 1.76
C ARG A 399 -12.85 2.70 1.65
N PHE A 400 -14.13 2.68 1.27
CA PHE A 400 -14.99 3.87 1.32
C PHE A 400 -16.41 3.51 1.74
N THR A 401 -17.21 4.55 2.02
CA THR A 401 -18.61 4.40 2.44
C THR A 401 -19.59 5.10 1.48
N ALA A 402 -20.84 4.66 1.53
CA ALA A 402 -21.97 5.27 0.81
C ALA A 402 -23.20 5.32 1.72
N ALA A 403 -24.09 6.30 1.52
CA ALA A 403 -25.28 6.47 2.34
C ALA A 403 -26.31 5.37 2.14
N SER A 404 -26.27 4.70 0.99
CA SER A 404 -27.18 3.61 0.64
C SER A 404 -26.44 2.50 -0.09
N THR A 405 -26.71 1.26 0.32
CA THR A 405 -26.17 0.04 -0.26
C THR A 405 -27.29 -0.97 -0.49
N ALA A 406 -27.07 -1.99 -1.32
CA ALA A 406 -28.10 -2.99 -1.64
C ALA A 406 -27.47 -4.34 -1.97
N GLY A 407 -27.59 -5.32 -1.07
CA GLY A 407 -26.93 -6.60 -1.29
C GLY A 407 -25.45 -6.55 -0.91
N TYR A 408 -24.78 -7.67 -1.18
CA TYR A 408 -23.33 -7.77 -1.18
C TYR A 408 -22.86 -8.66 -2.34
N ILE A 409 -21.68 -8.37 -2.85
CA ILE A 409 -20.99 -9.18 -3.85
C ILE A 409 -19.57 -9.47 -3.36
N TRP A 410 -18.97 -10.55 -3.87
CA TRP A 410 -17.60 -10.91 -3.54
C TRP A 410 -16.65 -9.71 -3.75
N PRO A 411 -15.75 -9.40 -2.79
CA PRO A 411 -15.38 -10.23 -1.63
C PRO A 411 -16.19 -9.99 -0.35
N ALA A 412 -17.17 -9.08 -0.34
CA ALA A 412 -17.99 -8.83 0.83
C ALA A 412 -18.80 -10.07 1.22
N ARG A 413 -19.11 -10.17 2.53
CA ARG A 413 -19.80 -11.31 3.15
C ARG A 413 -21.12 -10.92 3.80
N HIS A 414 -21.41 -9.63 3.87
CA HIS A 414 -22.54 -9.11 4.63
C HIS A 414 -23.07 -7.81 4.04
N GLN A 415 -24.31 -7.47 4.41
CA GLN A 415 -25.05 -6.29 3.97
C GLN A 415 -25.74 -5.61 5.17
N THR A 416 -26.00 -4.32 5.08
CA THR A 416 -26.67 -3.53 6.13
C THR A 416 -28.12 -3.21 5.82
N SER A 417 -28.53 -3.37 4.57
CA SER A 417 -29.82 -2.96 4.02
C SER A 417 -30.43 -4.06 3.17
N ASP A 418 -31.72 -3.89 2.87
CA ASP A 418 -32.49 -4.76 1.99
C ASP A 418 -31.83 -4.83 0.59
N PRO A 419 -31.63 -6.02 0.00
CA PRO A 419 -31.00 -6.17 -1.31
C PRO A 419 -31.81 -5.56 -2.47
N ASP A 420 -33.09 -5.22 -2.27
CA ASP A 420 -34.01 -4.84 -3.34
C ASP A 420 -34.06 -3.32 -3.61
N LEU A 421 -32.93 -2.61 -3.51
CA LEU A 421 -32.82 -1.20 -3.96
C LEU A 421 -32.22 -1.12 -5.37
N PRO A 422 -33.02 -0.78 -6.40
CA PRO A 422 -32.53 -0.71 -7.77
C PRO A 422 -31.44 0.36 -7.94
N ASN A 423 -30.43 0.06 -8.76
CA ASN A 423 -29.33 0.97 -9.11
C ASN A 423 -28.40 1.36 -7.95
N THR A 424 -28.62 0.83 -6.74
CA THR A 424 -27.76 1.05 -5.59
C THR A 424 -26.64 0.00 -5.57
N PRO A 425 -25.40 0.39 -5.27
CA PRO A 425 -24.29 -0.55 -5.26
C PRO A 425 -24.38 -1.55 -4.08
N PRO A 426 -24.02 -2.82 -4.30
CA PRO A 426 -23.84 -3.79 -3.22
C PRO A 426 -22.56 -3.52 -2.43
N MET A 427 -22.54 -3.95 -1.17
CA MET A 427 -21.30 -4.06 -0.41
C MET A 427 -20.27 -4.90 -1.19
N GLY A 428 -19.00 -4.53 -1.12
CA GLY A 428 -17.92 -5.16 -1.87
C GLY A 428 -17.74 -4.64 -3.30
N ALA A 429 -18.65 -3.80 -3.81
CA ALA A 429 -18.49 -3.16 -5.11
C ALA A 429 -17.15 -2.40 -5.21
N ARG A 430 -16.42 -2.64 -6.31
CA ARG A 430 -15.11 -2.05 -6.57
C ARG A 430 -15.23 -0.92 -7.58
N PHE A 431 -14.66 0.23 -7.25
CA PHE A 431 -14.56 1.39 -8.14
C PHE A 431 -13.09 1.73 -8.37
N ARG A 432 -12.75 2.32 -9.51
CA ARG A 432 -11.40 2.87 -9.76
C ARG A 432 -11.49 4.30 -10.26
N LEU A 433 -10.48 5.09 -9.93
CA LEU A 433 -10.29 6.40 -10.54
C LEU A 433 -9.96 6.18 -12.02
N LYS A 434 -10.62 6.90 -12.92
CA LYS A 434 -10.40 6.75 -14.37
C LYS A 434 -8.94 7.02 -14.71
N SER A 435 -8.39 6.23 -15.63
CA SER A 435 -7.02 6.40 -16.12
C SER A 435 -6.81 7.74 -16.85
N THR A 436 -7.89 8.35 -17.35
CA THR A 436 -7.88 9.66 -18.00
C THR A 436 -7.85 10.84 -17.02
N PHE A 437 -8.07 10.59 -15.72
CA PHE A 437 -8.00 11.64 -14.71
C PHE A 437 -6.54 12.07 -14.51
N ASP A 438 -6.25 13.36 -14.73
CA ASP A 438 -4.89 13.89 -14.63
C ASP A 438 -4.49 14.11 -13.17
N ILE A 439 -3.77 13.13 -12.61
CA ILE A 439 -3.24 13.22 -11.25
C ILE A 439 -2.02 14.14 -11.16
N SER A 440 -1.37 14.52 -12.27
CA SER A 440 -0.09 15.25 -12.25
C SER A 440 -0.20 16.67 -11.71
N ARG A 441 -1.42 17.23 -11.69
CA ARG A 441 -1.75 18.54 -11.11
C ARG A 441 -1.72 18.54 -9.58
N TYR A 442 -1.80 17.37 -8.94
CA TYR A 442 -1.81 17.24 -7.48
C TYR A 442 -0.39 17.19 -6.91
N PRO A 443 -0.21 17.57 -5.63
CA PRO A 443 1.04 17.34 -4.90
C PRO A 443 1.50 15.87 -4.95
N ALA A 444 2.82 15.66 -4.84
CA ALA A 444 3.44 14.35 -5.11
C ALA A 444 2.99 13.24 -4.14
N ASP A 445 2.68 13.60 -2.90
CA ASP A 445 2.07 12.74 -1.88
C ASP A 445 0.63 12.37 -2.22
N MET A 446 -0.19 13.31 -2.67
CA MET A 446 -1.57 13.04 -3.12
C MET A 446 -1.61 12.16 -4.36
N GLN A 447 -0.65 12.33 -5.28
CA GLN A 447 -0.49 11.44 -6.43
C GLN A 447 -0.29 9.97 -6.03
N VAL A 448 0.23 9.69 -4.82
CA VAL A 448 0.35 8.30 -4.33
C VAL A 448 -1.02 7.70 -4.06
N ILE A 449 -1.89 8.43 -3.37
CA ILE A 449 -3.26 8.01 -3.05
C ILE A 449 -4.06 7.85 -4.36
N LEU A 450 -4.00 8.84 -5.25
CA LEU A 450 -4.73 8.80 -6.53
C LEU A 450 -4.26 7.67 -7.44
N ARG A 451 -2.95 7.41 -7.49
CA ARG A 451 -2.42 6.26 -8.25
C ARG A 451 -2.90 4.94 -7.66
N ALA A 452 -3.04 4.83 -6.34
CA ALA A 452 -3.61 3.65 -5.71
C ALA A 452 -5.09 3.47 -6.06
N MET A 453 -5.87 4.56 -6.07
CA MET A 453 -7.26 4.55 -6.56
C MET A 453 -7.37 4.21 -8.06
N GLN A 454 -6.38 4.52 -8.88
CA GLN A 454 -6.33 4.05 -10.28
C GLN A 454 -5.99 2.57 -10.37
N GLN A 455 -4.92 2.14 -9.69
CA GLN A 455 -4.33 0.80 -9.85
C GLN A 455 -5.06 -0.29 -9.09
N TYR A 456 -5.43 -0.03 -7.84
CA TYR A 456 -6.09 -0.97 -6.94
C TYR A 456 -7.55 -0.59 -6.72
N GLY A 457 -7.94 0.67 -6.88
CA GLY A 457 -9.33 1.09 -6.71
C GLY A 457 -9.76 1.22 -5.25
N ILE A 458 -11.04 1.43 -5.06
CA ILE A 458 -11.73 1.58 -3.78
C ILE A 458 -12.84 0.54 -3.63
N ILE A 459 -13.03 0.01 -2.42
CA ILE A 459 -14.06 -1.00 -2.10
C ILE A 459 -15.12 -0.38 -1.21
N LEU A 460 -16.39 -0.54 -1.60
CA LEU A 460 -17.52 -0.13 -0.77
C LEU A 460 -17.65 -1.10 0.40
N ALA A 461 -17.34 -0.62 1.60
CA ALA A 461 -17.19 -1.49 2.77
C ALA A 461 -18.25 -1.24 3.86
N ASP A 462 -18.85 -0.05 3.87
CA ASP A 462 -19.79 0.35 4.93
C ASP A 462 -20.83 1.36 4.46
N ASN A 463 -21.88 1.51 5.27
CA ASN A 463 -22.79 2.64 5.19
C ASN A 463 -22.19 3.83 5.93
N GLY A 464 -22.22 4.98 5.30
CA GLY A 464 -21.69 6.22 5.84
C GLY A 464 -22.05 7.39 4.96
N ALA A 465 -21.32 8.49 5.03
CA ALA A 465 -21.51 9.58 4.08
C ALA A 465 -20.90 9.22 2.71
N ASP A 466 -21.54 9.69 1.64
CA ASP A 466 -21.14 9.35 0.27
C ASP A 466 -19.69 9.76 -0.03
N TRP A 467 -18.91 8.82 -0.56
CA TRP A 467 -17.51 9.01 -0.99
C TRP A 467 -16.52 9.39 0.12
N TYR A 468 -16.80 8.95 1.35
CA TYR A 468 -15.84 9.10 2.46
C TYR A 468 -14.76 8.03 2.37
N ILE A 469 -13.51 8.47 2.26
CA ILE A 469 -12.31 7.63 2.16
C ILE A 469 -11.66 7.54 3.52
N SER A 470 -11.49 6.32 4.04
CA SER A 470 -10.96 6.12 5.39
C SER A 470 -9.43 5.99 5.40
N GLY A 471 -8.82 6.49 6.47
CA GLY A 471 -7.40 6.36 6.73
C GLY A 471 -7.06 6.39 8.22
N ALA A 472 -5.78 6.24 8.52
CA ALA A 472 -5.27 6.32 9.88
C ALA A 472 -4.84 7.76 10.24
N PRO A 473 -5.12 8.21 11.48
CA PRO A 473 -4.65 9.52 11.97
C PRO A 473 -3.13 9.55 12.05
N ASP A 474 -2.52 10.66 11.65
CA ASP A 474 -1.09 10.91 11.79
C ASP A 474 -0.77 12.41 11.81
N GLU A 475 0.01 12.87 12.78
CA GLU A 475 0.39 14.28 12.92
C GLU A 475 1.21 14.84 11.74
N ARG A 476 1.76 13.96 10.89
CA ARG A 476 2.54 14.36 9.71
C ARG A 476 1.67 14.61 8.48
N TRP A 477 0.37 14.32 8.53
CA TRP A 477 -0.55 14.71 7.46
C TRP A 477 -0.64 16.23 7.34
N ASN A 478 -0.65 16.71 6.10
CA ASN A 478 -1.02 18.07 5.80
C ASN A 478 -2.50 18.09 5.39
N ASN A 479 -3.37 18.57 6.28
CA ASN A 479 -4.81 18.56 6.05
C ASN A 479 -5.22 19.46 4.87
N ASP A 480 -4.56 20.61 4.66
CA ASP A 480 -4.82 21.47 3.49
C ASP A 480 -4.55 20.73 2.18
N THR A 481 -3.53 19.87 2.16
CA THR A 481 -3.18 19.06 0.99
C THR A 481 -4.17 17.90 0.79
N LEU A 482 -4.64 17.28 1.87
CA LEU A 482 -5.70 16.26 1.81
C LEU A 482 -7.01 16.84 1.26
N HIS A 483 -7.38 18.06 1.67
CA HIS A 483 -8.58 18.74 1.20
C HIS A 483 -8.56 19.09 -0.30
N LEU A 484 -7.38 19.08 -0.96
CA LEU A 484 -7.34 19.19 -2.42
C LEU A 484 -8.03 17.99 -3.10
N LEU A 485 -8.11 16.83 -2.42
CA LEU A 485 -8.79 15.66 -2.94
C LEU A 485 -10.32 15.78 -2.88
N ASP A 486 -10.86 16.76 -2.16
CA ASP A 486 -12.31 17.00 -2.07
C ASP A 486 -12.89 17.47 -3.42
N ASP A 487 -12.04 17.97 -4.34
CA ASP A 487 -12.39 18.34 -5.72
C ASP A 487 -12.70 17.12 -6.62
N ILE A 488 -12.38 15.91 -6.16
CA ILE A 488 -12.64 14.68 -6.90
C ILE A 488 -14.08 14.27 -6.66
N THR A 489 -14.76 13.87 -7.73
CA THR A 489 -16.18 13.52 -7.67
C THR A 489 -16.44 12.08 -8.08
N GLY A 490 -17.63 11.56 -7.77
CA GLY A 490 -18.06 10.26 -8.27
C GLY A 490 -17.95 10.11 -9.80
N SER A 491 -18.08 11.21 -10.56
CA SER A 491 -17.93 11.22 -12.03
C SER A 491 -16.52 10.90 -12.51
N ASP A 492 -15.50 11.06 -11.66
CA ASP A 492 -14.12 10.73 -11.98
C ASP A 492 -13.83 9.23 -11.85
N PHE A 493 -14.77 8.47 -11.27
CA PHE A 493 -14.66 7.04 -11.05
C PHE A 493 -15.51 6.22 -12.04
N GLU A 494 -15.21 4.92 -12.07
CA GLU A 494 -16.01 3.88 -12.70
C GLU A 494 -15.98 2.62 -11.85
N ALA A 495 -17.10 1.91 -11.75
CA ALA A 495 -17.14 0.59 -11.16
C ALA A 495 -16.47 -0.42 -12.10
N VAL A 496 -15.78 -1.40 -11.55
CA VAL A 496 -15.08 -2.45 -12.30
C VAL A 496 -15.61 -3.83 -11.96
N ASP A 497 -15.69 -4.70 -12.96
CA ASP A 497 -16.10 -6.09 -12.75
C ASP A 497 -14.90 -6.92 -12.29
N VAL A 498 -14.93 -7.31 -11.01
CA VAL A 498 -13.90 -8.13 -10.37
C VAL A 498 -14.20 -9.62 -10.42
N SER A 499 -15.33 -10.06 -10.98
CA SER A 499 -15.74 -11.47 -11.00
C SER A 499 -14.72 -12.37 -11.71
N GLY A 500 -14.03 -11.84 -12.73
CA GLY A 500 -12.96 -12.54 -13.46
C GLY A 500 -11.72 -12.84 -12.61
N LEU A 501 -11.51 -12.11 -11.51
CA LEU A 501 -10.42 -12.35 -10.57
C LEU A 501 -10.71 -13.52 -9.64
N MET A 502 -11.97 -13.83 -9.36
CA MET A 502 -12.35 -14.79 -8.31
C MET A 502 -11.82 -16.20 -8.59
N VAL A 503 -11.06 -16.75 -7.64
CA VAL A 503 -10.64 -18.16 -7.64
C VAL A 503 -11.72 -19.05 -7.02
N ASP A 504 -12.20 -18.66 -5.84
CA ASP A 504 -13.20 -19.37 -5.05
C ASP A 504 -14.07 -18.33 -4.32
N PRO A 505 -15.41 -18.49 -4.28
CA PRO A 505 -16.31 -17.50 -3.67
C PRO A 505 -16.16 -17.36 -2.14
N ASN A 506 -15.50 -18.30 -1.47
CA ASN A 506 -15.21 -18.26 -0.03
C ASN A 506 -13.74 -17.90 0.26
N SER A 507 -13.00 -17.44 -0.75
CA SER A 507 -11.61 -16.99 -0.65
C SER A 507 -11.45 -15.61 -1.27
N GLY A 508 -10.67 -14.75 -0.63
CA GLY A 508 -10.21 -13.49 -1.19
C GLY A 508 -9.09 -13.65 -2.21
N GLN A 509 -8.72 -14.89 -2.56
CA GLN A 509 -7.67 -15.16 -3.54
C GLN A 509 -8.10 -14.75 -4.95
N VAL A 510 -7.20 -14.07 -5.66
CA VAL A 510 -7.38 -13.65 -7.05
C VAL A 510 -6.52 -14.44 -8.02
N LYS A 511 -7.02 -14.58 -9.25
CA LYS A 511 -6.23 -15.00 -10.42
C LYS A 511 -5.42 -13.78 -10.90
N PRO A 512 -4.09 -13.91 -11.06
CA PRO A 512 -3.23 -12.83 -11.57
C PRO A 512 -3.62 -12.30 -12.93
#